data_AF-A0A0D8XS18-F1
#
_entry.id   AF-A0A0D8XS18-F1
#
_cell.length_a   1.000
_cell.length_b   1.000
_cell.length_c   1.000
_cell.angle_alpha   90.00
_cell.angle_beta   90.00
_cell.angle_gamma   90.00
#
_symmetry.space_group_name_H-M   'P 1'
#
loop_
_entity.id
_entity.type
_entity.pdbx_description
1 polymer ?
#
loop_
_entity_poly.entity_id
_entity_poly.type
_entity_poly.pdbx_seq_one_letter_code
_entity_poly.pdbx_strand_id
1 'polypeptide(L)'
;MSGPGERFHVLAQLDHLHSKYTGTGHADTTRYEWLTNQLRDTRASQVSHPGMTSFIAIVENESRARTRYNLINRMILPCGPPPEKSPLDD
;
A
#
# COMPACT_ATOMS: atom_id res chain seq x y z
N MET A 1 9.59 32.09 -10.81
CA MET A 1 10.24 31.47 -9.65
C MET A 1 9.31 31.65 -8.47
N SER A 2 8.67 30.59 -7.98
CA SER A 2 7.71 30.65 -6.87
C SER A 2 8.38 31.08 -5.57
N GLY A 3 7.75 32.01 -4.85
CA GLY A 3 8.27 32.57 -3.60
C GLY A 3 8.26 31.55 -2.45
N PRO A 4 9.02 31.78 -1.37
CA PRO A 4 9.15 30.85 -0.24
C PRO A 4 7.80 30.41 0.35
N GLY A 5 6.82 31.31 0.43
CA GLY A 5 5.48 31.03 0.99
C GLY A 5 4.64 30.05 0.16
N GLU A 6 4.80 30.02 -1.16
CA GLU A 6 4.07 29.07 -2.02
C GLU A 6 4.55 27.62 -1.79
N ARG A 7 5.84 27.42 -1.53
CA ARG A 7 6.40 26.09 -1.25
C ARG A 7 5.86 25.49 0.06
N PHE A 8 5.76 26.30 1.12
CA PHE A 8 5.20 25.83 2.40
C PHE A 8 3.72 25.45 2.27
N HIS A 9 2.96 26.16 1.44
CA HIS A 9 1.57 25.83 1.19
C HIS A 9 1.43 24.49 0.44
N VAL A 10 2.29 24.24 -0.56
CA VAL A 10 2.29 22.96 -1.30
C VAL A 10 2.65 21.78 -0.40
N LEU A 11 3.64 21.91 0.47
CA LEU A 11 4.03 20.85 1.40
C LEU A 11 2.90 20.53 2.40
N ALA A 12 2.24 21.55 2.96
CA ALA A 12 1.11 21.35 3.86
C ALA A 12 -0.09 20.66 3.18
N GLN A 13 -0.33 20.94 1.89
CA GLN A 13 -1.37 20.25 1.11
C GLN A 13 -1.02 18.78 0.86
N LEU A 14 0.25 18.48 0.59
CA LEU A 14 0.72 17.11 0.38
C LEU A 14 0.65 16.29 1.68
N ASP A 15 1.07 16.86 2.81
CA ASP A 15 0.94 16.24 4.13
C ASP A 15 -0.53 15.97 4.49
N HIS A 16 -1.43 16.92 4.14
CA HIS A 16 -2.86 16.71 4.31
C HIS A 16 -3.35 15.50 3.51
N LEU A 17 -2.97 15.36 2.24
CA LEU A 17 -3.33 14.20 1.41
C LEU A 17 -2.77 12.89 1.97
N HIS A 18 -1.50 12.89 2.40
CA HIS A 18 -0.87 11.72 3.03
C HIS A 18 -1.61 11.27 4.29
N SER A 19 -2.09 12.20 5.11
CA SER A 19 -2.87 11.87 6.32
C SER A 19 -4.26 11.30 6.02
N LYS A 20 -4.88 11.70 4.90
CA LYS A 20 -6.24 11.31 4.56
C LYS A 20 -6.30 10.03 3.74
N TYR A 21 -5.35 9.84 2.82
CA TYR A 21 -5.35 8.75 1.88
C TYR A 21 -4.04 7.96 1.99
N THR A 22 -4.11 6.86 2.74
CA THR A 22 -3.01 5.90 2.84
C THR A 22 -2.58 5.44 1.45
N GLY A 23 -1.28 5.49 1.18
CA GLY A 23 -0.70 5.08 -0.10
C GLY A 23 -0.51 6.22 -1.10
N THR A 24 -0.87 7.47 -0.76
CA THR A 24 -0.48 8.64 -1.55
C THR A 24 1.05 8.71 -1.64
N GLY A 25 1.59 8.79 -2.86
CA GLY A 25 3.03 8.85 -3.11
C GLY A 25 3.54 10.27 -3.35
N HIS A 26 4.87 10.40 -3.32
CA HIS A 26 5.63 11.59 -3.65
C HIS A 26 6.83 11.22 -4.53
N ALA A 27 7.61 12.22 -4.97
CA ALA A 27 8.75 12.01 -5.88
C ALA A 27 9.80 11.03 -5.32
N ASP A 28 9.97 11.01 -4.00
CA ASP A 28 10.96 10.18 -3.31
C ASP A 28 10.37 8.87 -2.78
N THR A 29 9.14 8.49 -3.16
CA THR A 29 8.55 7.21 -2.76
C THR A 29 9.39 6.07 -3.30
N THR A 30 9.86 5.21 -2.40
CA THR A 30 10.71 4.09 -2.76
C THR A 30 9.92 3.02 -3.52
N ARG A 31 10.61 2.21 -4.32
CA ARG A 31 10.01 1.05 -4.99
C ARG A 31 9.32 0.12 -3.99
N TYR A 32 9.91 -0.06 -2.81
CA TYR A 32 9.37 -0.93 -1.77
C TYR A 32 8.03 -0.41 -1.22
N GLU A 33 7.94 0.89 -0.91
CA GLU A 33 6.70 1.52 -0.44
C GLU A 33 5.60 1.44 -1.50
N TRP A 34 5.94 1.75 -2.76
CA TRP A 34 5.00 1.69 -3.87
C TRP A 34 4.41 0.29 -4.08
N LEU A 35 5.26 -0.74 -4.12
CA LEU A 35 4.82 -2.13 -4.26
C LEU A 35 4.03 -2.61 -3.03
N THR A 36 4.43 -2.20 -1.83
CA THR A 36 3.73 -2.56 -0.59
C THR A 36 2.29 -2.04 -0.60
N ASN A 37 2.09 -0.79 -1.04
CA ASN A 37 0.77 -0.20 -1.17
C ASN A 37 -0.08 -0.93 -2.22
N GLN A 38 0.45 -1.15 -3.43
CA GLN A 38 -0.28 -1.90 -4.48
C GLN A 38 -0.72 -3.30 -4.04
N LEU A 39 0.16 -4.03 -3.35
CA LEU A 39 -0.13 -5.38 -2.88
C LEU A 39 -1.16 -5.38 -1.73
N ARG A 40 -1.20 -4.33 -0.91
CA ARG A 40 -2.26 -4.16 0.11
C ARG A 40 -3.59 -3.83 -0.55
N ASP A 41 -3.61 -2.92 -1.52
CA ASP A 41 -4.83 -2.55 -2.25
C ASP A 41 -5.42 -3.75 -3.00
N THR A 42 -4.58 -4.52 -3.68
CA THR A 42 -4.98 -5.73 -4.40
C THR A 42 -5.64 -6.74 -3.44
N ARG A 43 -5.04 -7.00 -2.27
CA ARG A 43 -5.60 -7.94 -1.29
C ARG A 43 -6.87 -7.38 -0.65
N ALA A 44 -6.94 -6.07 -0.40
CA ALA A 44 -8.14 -5.41 0.10
C ALA A 44 -9.32 -5.59 -0.88
N SER A 45 -9.08 -5.41 -2.19
CA SER A 45 -10.07 -5.69 -3.23
C SER A 45 -10.47 -7.18 -3.25
N GLN A 46 -9.50 -8.11 -3.19
CA GLN A 46 -9.78 -9.55 -3.18
C GLN A 46 -10.64 -9.99 -1.99
N VAL A 47 -10.45 -9.38 -0.82
CA VAL A 47 -11.26 -9.65 0.39
C VAL A 47 -12.62 -8.97 0.33
N SER A 48 -12.71 -7.77 -0.25
CA SER A 48 -13.94 -6.97 -0.24
C SER A 48 -14.94 -7.44 -1.29
N HIS A 49 -14.47 -7.93 -2.44
CA HIS A 49 -15.33 -8.40 -3.53
C HIS A 49 -15.68 -9.89 -3.38
N PRO A 50 -16.96 -10.25 -3.13
CA PRO A 50 -17.34 -11.65 -2.86
C PRO A 50 -17.05 -12.60 -4.02
N GLY A 51 -17.17 -12.14 -5.26
CA GLY A 51 -16.84 -12.93 -6.46
C GLY A 51 -15.36 -13.30 -6.51
N MET A 52 -14.49 -12.32 -6.25
CA MET A 52 -13.04 -12.54 -6.22
C MET A 52 -12.64 -13.44 -5.04
N THR A 53 -13.17 -13.19 -3.84
CA THR A 53 -12.91 -14.06 -2.68
C THR A 53 -13.33 -15.51 -2.97
N SER A 54 -14.50 -15.71 -3.59
CA SER A 54 -15.03 -17.05 -3.88
C SER A 54 -14.21 -17.74 -4.96
N PHE A 55 -13.79 -17.01 -6.00
CA PHE A 55 -12.89 -17.53 -7.03
C PHE A 55 -11.59 -18.05 -6.42
N ILE A 56 -10.92 -17.25 -5.58
CA ILE A 56 -9.68 -17.66 -4.90
C ILE A 56 -9.93 -18.86 -3.98
N ALA A 57 -11.03 -18.86 -3.21
CA ALA A 57 -11.37 -19.96 -2.31
C ALA A 57 -11.58 -21.29 -3.06
N ILE A 58 -12.21 -21.25 -4.24
CA ILE A 58 -12.39 -22.43 -5.09
C ILE A 58 -11.04 -22.92 -5.63
N VAL A 59 -10.20 -22.01 -6.13
CA VAL A 59 -8.89 -22.36 -6.70
C VAL A 59 -7.94 -22.94 -5.64
N GLU A 60 -7.90 -22.36 -4.44
CA GLU A 60 -7.07 -22.84 -3.34
C GLU A 60 -7.70 -24.04 -2.59
N ASN A 61 -8.93 -24.43 -2.93
CA ASN A 61 -9.71 -25.47 -2.24
C ASN A 61 -9.81 -25.24 -0.72
N GLU A 62 -10.09 -24.00 -0.34
CA GLU A 62 -10.19 -23.56 1.05
C GLU A 62 -11.56 -22.93 1.33
N SER A 63 -11.94 -22.87 2.60
CA SER A 63 -13.16 -22.14 2.95
C SER A 63 -13.01 -20.65 2.66
N ARG A 64 -14.12 -19.97 2.33
CA ARG A 64 -14.13 -18.51 2.12
C ARG A 64 -13.59 -17.76 3.34
N ALA A 65 -13.89 -18.23 4.55
CA ALA A 65 -13.40 -17.64 5.78
C ALA A 65 -11.87 -17.77 5.91
N ARG A 66 -11.31 -18.95 5.63
CA ARG A 66 -9.87 -19.20 5.66
C ARG A 66 -9.12 -18.43 4.59
N THR A 67 -9.70 -18.33 3.39
CA THR A 67 -9.16 -17.50 2.31
C THR A 67 -9.08 -16.03 2.72
N ARG A 68 -10.14 -15.46 3.30
CA ARG A 68 -10.14 -14.08 3.82
C ARG A 68 -9.08 -13.87 4.90
N TYR A 69 -8.98 -14.81 5.84
CA TYR A 69 -7.97 -14.78 6.90
C TYR A 69 -6.54 -14.76 6.31
N ASN A 70 -6.25 -15.65 5.35
CA ASN A 70 -4.96 -15.72 4.69
C ASN A 70 -4.64 -14.42 3.91
N LEU A 71 -5.62 -13.87 3.19
CA LEU A 71 -5.45 -12.62 2.45
C LEU A 71 -5.13 -11.44 3.37
N ILE A 72 -5.81 -11.33 4.52
CA ILE A 72 -5.56 -10.27 5.52
C ILE A 72 -4.17 -10.44 6.14
N ASN A 73 -3.79 -11.66 6.53
CA ASN A 73 -2.46 -11.92 7.11
C ASN A 73 -1.32 -11.56 6.14
N ARG A 74 -1.52 -11.81 4.83
CA ARG A 74 -0.54 -11.45 3.80
C ARG A 74 -0.41 -9.93 3.58
N MET A 75 -1.21 -9.08 4.24
CA MET A 75 -1.08 -7.61 4.16
C MET A 75 -0.01 -7.01 5.08
N ILE A 76 0.44 -7.75 6.11
CA ILE A 76 1.40 -7.24 7.10
C ILE A 76 2.73 -6.90 6.42
N LEU A 77 3.33 -7.89 5.76
CA LEU A 77 4.62 -7.78 5.09
C LEU A 77 4.53 -8.36 3.67
N PRO A 78 3.83 -7.66 2.75
CA PRO A 78 3.45 -8.24 1.47
C PRO A 78 4.62 -8.43 0.51
N CYS A 79 5.70 -7.65 0.69
CA CYS A 79 6.91 -7.64 -0.13
C CYS A 79 8.12 -8.27 0.58
N GLY A 80 7.94 -8.89 1.76
CA GLY A 80 9.07 -9.22 2.63
C GLY A 80 9.66 -7.98 3.34
N PRO A 81 10.76 -8.13 4.10
CA PRO A 81 11.35 -7.04 4.84
C PRO A 81 11.82 -5.91 3.89
N PRO A 82 11.80 -4.64 4.34
CA PRO A 82 12.31 -3.53 3.54
C PRO A 82 13.80 -3.74 3.22
N PRO A 83 14.26 -3.26 2.05
CA PRO A 83 15.69 -3.30 1.71
C PRO A 83 16.50 -2.49 2.72
N GLU A 84 17.76 -2.90 2.92
CA GLU A 84 18.70 -2.10 3.71
C GLU A 84 18.83 -0.71 3.06
N LYS A 85 18.75 0.34 3.90
CA LYS A 85 18.93 1.71 3.42
C LYS A 85 20.36 1.86 2.93
N SER A 86 20.55 2.51 1.77
CA SER A 86 21.90 2.86 1.33
C SER A 86 22.50 3.85 2.34
N PRO A 87 23.81 3.77 2.65
CA PRO A 87 24.50 4.82 3.42
C PRO A 87 24.47 6.21 2.74
N LEU A 88 24.00 6.28 1.50
CA LEU A 88 23.81 7.51 0.72
C LEU A 88 22.39 8.10 0.84
N ASP A 89 21.45 7.39 1.47
CA ASP A 89 20.07 7.82 1.68
C ASP A 89 19.85 8.47 3.07
N ASP A 90 20.93 8.75 3.82
CA ASP A 90 20.97 9.49 5.10
C ASP A 90 21.24 11.00 4.90
#